data_AF-A0A0F4NJB8-F1
#
_entry.id   AF-A0A0F4NJB8-F1
#
_cell.length_a   1.000
_cell.length_b   1.000
_cell.length_c   1.000
_cell.angle_alpha   90.00
_cell.angle_beta   90.00
_cell.angle_gamma   90.00
#
_symmetry.space_group_name_H-M   'P 1'
#
loop_
_entity.id
_entity.type
_entity.pdbx_description
1 polymer ?
#
loop_
_entity_poly.entity_id
_entity_poly.type
_entity_poly.pdbx_seq_one_letter_code
_entity_poly.pdbx_strand_id
1 'polypeptide(L)'
;MENVPRNSLLALSLTLAWSSFANADTLTTPIVDTHQSQCFGTKNAMSTCPSPSDSTFGQDAQYQGNAPSYSKNSNGTVRDNVTGLVWTQTTDLNSDGKIDASDKLSYQQALDYVAHLDHAGYSDWRLPSIKELYSLILFDGQDPSGINQPGSVQMVPFLDSRYFDINAGDVDAGERLIDSQFVSSTKYVSTTMNRDETVFGVNFIDGRIKGYGISNPRGGEKTFYVLAVRGNPHYGINQFVDTGEGAVVDNATGLIWQQADSQTQMDFPRALAYCENLELAEQSDWRLPNVKELQSIVDYTRSPATSGSAAIDPLFTTTPITSEAKRQDYANYWSSTTHENMRNGANGAYVAFGSSLGYMRNAWIDVHGAGSQRSDPKTGTASQFPRGHGPQGDAIRIDNMVRCVRGGNTVFVQQPSEITRPAERFKNNGSASLMPAKGNKPSGGPSGHFARMDRNGDGKLSRLEVKGPLAKDFNRFDRNNDGYLTQEELPARK
;
A
#
# COMPACT_ATOMS: atom_id res chain seq x y z
N MET A 1 -9.88 32.74 78.51
CA MET A 1 -11.24 32.40 78.06
C MET A 1 -11.32 32.78 76.59
N GLU A 2 -11.58 31.78 75.75
CA GLU A 2 -12.13 31.81 74.38
C GLU A 2 -11.38 32.65 73.32
N ASN A 3 -10.48 32.05 72.52
CA ASN A 3 -10.72 31.32 71.26
C ASN A 3 -11.52 32.09 70.19
N VAL A 4 -10.79 32.77 69.30
CA VAL A 4 -11.28 33.20 67.98
C VAL A 4 -10.56 32.35 66.92
N PRO A 5 -11.26 31.56 66.08
CA PRO A 5 -10.57 30.78 65.06
C PRO A 5 -10.27 31.65 63.83
N ARG A 6 -9.03 31.54 63.34
CA ARG A 6 -8.63 31.93 61.99
C ARG A 6 -9.27 30.96 61.01
N ASN A 7 -10.16 31.47 60.14
CA ASN A 7 -10.60 30.74 58.96
C ASN A 7 -9.45 30.67 57.96
N SER A 8 -8.71 29.57 58.01
CA SER A 8 -7.84 29.12 56.91
C SER A 8 -8.73 28.62 55.77
N LEU A 9 -8.84 29.39 54.68
CA LEU A 9 -9.35 28.88 53.42
C LEU A 9 -8.31 27.91 52.86
N LEU A 10 -8.46 26.61 53.17
CA LEU A 10 -7.87 25.55 52.37
C LEU A 10 -8.53 25.62 50.99
N ALA A 11 -7.78 26.06 49.97
CA ALA A 11 -8.11 25.75 48.59
C ALA A 11 -7.93 24.23 48.44
N LEU A 12 -9.04 23.50 48.52
CA LEU A 12 -9.09 22.09 48.16
C LEU A 12 -8.91 22.04 46.64
N SER A 13 -7.68 21.81 46.18
CA SER A 13 -7.42 21.42 44.80
C SER A 13 -8.06 20.04 44.61
N LEU A 14 -9.28 20.03 44.11
CA LEU A 14 -9.97 18.83 43.69
C LEU A 14 -9.29 18.38 42.39
N THR A 15 -8.20 17.65 42.49
CA THR A 15 -7.68 16.87 41.37
C THR A 15 -8.71 15.78 41.13
N LEU A 16 -9.61 16.00 40.17
CA LEU A 16 -10.38 14.93 39.58
C LEU A 16 -9.37 14.01 38.88
N ALA A 17 -8.87 13.02 39.60
CA ALA A 17 -8.30 11.85 38.97
C ALA A 17 -9.44 11.21 38.17
N TRP A 18 -9.41 11.37 36.85
CA TRP A 18 -10.20 10.56 35.95
C TRP A 18 -9.61 9.15 36.04
N SER A 19 -10.05 8.38 37.03
CA SER A 19 -10.00 6.93 36.94
C SER A 19 -10.96 6.55 35.82
N SER A 20 -10.42 6.46 34.60
CA SER A 20 -11.06 5.78 33.49
C SER A 20 -11.20 4.30 33.89
N PHE A 21 -12.28 3.98 34.58
CA PHE A 21 -12.90 2.69 34.38
C PHE A 21 -13.45 2.69 32.96
N ALA A 22 -12.56 2.47 31.99
CA ALA A 22 -12.98 1.96 30.70
C ALA A 22 -13.74 0.68 31.02
N ASN A 23 -15.05 0.66 30.71
CA ASN A 23 -15.74 -0.60 30.51
C ASN A 23 -14.86 -1.44 29.58
N ALA A 24 -14.78 -2.75 29.84
CA ALA A 24 -14.13 -3.69 28.94
C ALA A 24 -14.96 -3.82 27.65
N ASP A 25 -15.02 -2.76 26.86
CA ASP A 25 -15.56 -2.77 25.52
C ASP A 25 -14.47 -3.32 24.61
N THR A 26 -14.73 -4.49 24.04
CA THR A 26 -13.87 -5.10 23.03
C THR A 26 -13.79 -4.17 21.82
N LEU A 27 -12.57 -3.74 21.45
CA LEU A 27 -12.32 -2.94 20.25
C LEU A 27 -12.99 -3.57 19.02
N THR A 28 -13.70 -2.78 18.21
CA THR A 28 -14.31 -3.27 16.96
C THR A 28 -13.30 -3.35 15.81
N THR A 29 -12.23 -2.56 15.89
CA THR A 29 -11.13 -2.49 14.92
C THR A 29 -9.77 -2.64 15.62
N PRO A 30 -9.47 -3.79 16.24
CA PRO A 30 -8.13 -4.04 16.76
C PRO A 30 -7.13 -4.08 15.59
N ILE A 31 -6.16 -3.16 15.61
CA ILE A 31 -5.17 -3.07 14.53
C ILE A 31 -4.14 -4.19 14.70
N VAL A 32 -4.04 -5.04 13.69
CA VAL A 32 -2.98 -6.05 13.59
C VAL A 32 -1.66 -5.33 13.39
N ASP A 33 -0.62 -5.73 14.11
CA ASP A 33 0.73 -5.20 13.96
C ASP A 33 1.29 -5.47 12.54
N THR A 34 2.29 -4.70 12.14
CA THR A 34 2.93 -4.86 10.82
C THR A 34 3.85 -6.07 10.75
N HIS A 35 4.22 -6.66 11.89
CA HIS A 35 5.19 -7.74 12.03
C HIS A 35 6.63 -7.35 11.64
N GLN A 36 6.93 -6.05 11.54
CA GLN A 36 8.28 -5.59 11.28
C GLN A 36 9.09 -5.62 12.59
N SER A 37 9.89 -6.67 12.82
CA SER A 37 10.77 -6.76 13.99
C SER A 37 12.21 -6.30 13.74
N GLN A 38 12.60 -6.12 12.46
CA GLN A 38 13.93 -5.67 12.06
C GLN A 38 13.99 -4.13 12.07
N CYS A 39 14.97 -3.57 12.78
CA CYS A 39 15.26 -2.15 12.67
C CYS A 39 16.12 -1.84 11.44
N PHE A 40 15.89 -0.67 10.84
CA PHE A 40 16.61 -0.20 9.67
C PHE A 40 17.22 1.17 9.94
N GLY A 41 18.41 1.40 9.37
CA GLY A 41 18.92 2.75 9.18
C GLY A 41 18.17 3.44 8.03
N THR A 42 18.80 4.47 7.47
CA THR A 42 18.24 5.14 6.28
C THR A 42 18.35 4.32 4.99
N LYS A 43 19.11 3.21 5.01
CA LYS A 43 19.30 2.32 3.86
C LYS A 43 19.28 0.85 4.24
N ASN A 44 20.12 0.44 5.19
CA ASN A 44 20.35 -0.97 5.46
C ASN A 44 19.64 -1.43 6.73
N ALA A 45 19.36 -2.73 6.82
CA ALA A 45 19.02 -3.38 8.08
C ALA A 45 20.14 -3.17 9.12
N MET A 46 19.77 -3.11 10.40
CA MET A 46 20.69 -2.90 11.51
C MET A 46 20.75 -4.14 12.38
N SER A 47 21.95 -4.53 12.82
CA SER A 47 22.10 -5.66 13.76
C SER A 47 21.52 -5.38 15.15
N THR A 48 21.31 -4.12 15.49
CA THR A 48 20.67 -3.67 16.73
C THR A 48 19.82 -2.44 16.44
N CYS A 49 18.69 -2.33 17.11
CA CYS A 49 17.83 -1.16 17.00
C CYS A 49 18.47 0.11 17.56
N PRO A 50 18.12 1.28 17.00
CA PRO A 50 18.64 2.57 17.43
C PRO A 50 18.28 2.91 18.89
N SER A 51 19.17 3.62 19.56
CA SER A 51 18.97 4.22 20.88
C SER A 51 18.29 5.60 20.75
N PRO A 52 17.75 6.19 21.84
CA PRO A 52 17.09 7.51 21.79
C PRO A 52 17.93 8.65 21.18
N SER A 53 19.26 8.54 21.17
CA SER A 53 20.14 9.54 20.54
C SER A 53 20.29 9.38 19.03
N ASP A 54 19.85 8.27 18.46
CA ASP A 54 19.99 7.96 17.04
C ASP A 54 18.82 8.53 16.22
N SER A 55 19.13 9.08 15.05
CA SER A 55 18.13 9.72 14.16
C SER A 55 17.03 8.79 13.61
N THR A 56 17.12 7.48 13.83
CA THR A 56 16.13 6.48 13.39
C THR A 56 15.43 5.77 14.56
N PHE A 57 15.58 6.32 15.77
CA PHE A 57 14.86 5.89 16.96
C PHE A 57 13.35 6.04 16.80
N GLY A 58 12.59 5.14 17.42
CA GLY A 58 11.12 5.18 17.42
C GLY A 58 10.48 4.61 16.14
N GLN A 59 11.24 3.85 15.35
CA GLN A 59 10.71 3.18 14.16
C GLN A 59 9.81 1.99 14.53
N ASP A 60 9.04 1.49 13.55
CA ASP A 60 7.98 0.46 13.72
C ASP A 60 8.42 -0.72 14.60
N ALA A 61 9.59 -1.30 14.34
CA ALA A 61 10.12 -2.43 15.09
C ALA A 61 10.29 -2.20 16.60
N GLN A 62 10.42 -0.95 17.04
CA GLN A 62 10.54 -0.61 18.47
C GLN A 62 9.18 -0.43 19.16
N TYR A 63 8.07 -0.55 18.44
CA TYR A 63 6.72 -0.37 18.94
C TYR A 63 5.84 -1.56 18.54
N GLN A 64 5.64 -2.50 19.47
CA GLN A 64 4.91 -3.74 19.20
C GLN A 64 3.44 -3.60 19.58
N GLY A 65 2.54 -3.80 18.62
CA GLY A 65 1.09 -3.88 18.82
C GLY A 65 0.56 -5.31 18.90
N ASN A 66 -0.66 -5.53 18.39
CA ASN A 66 -1.30 -6.84 18.36
C ASN A 66 -0.60 -7.74 17.32
N ALA A 67 0.34 -8.58 17.76
CA ALA A 67 1.07 -9.50 16.87
C ALA A 67 0.11 -10.33 15.99
N PRO A 68 0.40 -10.51 14.68
CA PRO A 68 -0.44 -11.32 13.81
C PRO A 68 -0.63 -12.74 14.37
N SER A 69 -1.87 -13.18 14.44
CA SER A 69 -2.24 -14.47 15.00
C SER A 69 -3.34 -15.10 14.18
N TYR A 70 -3.06 -16.28 13.62
CA TYR A 70 -3.98 -16.98 12.73
C TYR A 70 -4.26 -18.40 13.21
N SER A 71 -5.46 -18.89 12.92
CA SER A 71 -5.84 -20.29 13.11
C SER A 71 -6.37 -20.85 11.80
N LYS A 72 -5.62 -21.80 11.22
CA LYS A 72 -6.01 -22.54 10.02
C LYS A 72 -6.96 -23.67 10.40
N ASN A 73 -8.14 -23.69 9.78
CA ASN A 73 -9.15 -24.72 9.97
C ASN A 73 -9.06 -25.78 8.88
N SER A 74 -9.45 -27.02 9.19
CA SER A 74 -9.43 -28.13 8.24
C SER A 74 -10.44 -28.00 7.08
N ASN A 75 -11.38 -27.05 7.17
CA ASN A 75 -12.38 -26.76 6.15
C ASN A 75 -11.94 -25.71 5.11
N GLY A 76 -10.64 -25.38 5.04
CA GLY A 76 -10.10 -24.40 4.09
C GLY A 76 -10.42 -22.95 4.43
N THR A 77 -10.52 -22.63 5.73
CA THR A 77 -10.68 -21.25 6.23
C THR A 77 -9.56 -20.88 7.19
N VAL A 78 -9.24 -19.59 7.28
CA VAL A 78 -8.27 -19.03 8.21
C VAL A 78 -8.97 -18.00 9.09
N ARG A 79 -8.95 -18.20 10.41
CA ARG A 79 -9.40 -17.18 11.36
C ARG A 79 -8.22 -16.27 11.73
N ASP A 80 -8.43 -14.97 11.63
CA ASP A 80 -7.58 -13.97 12.25
C ASP A 80 -8.05 -13.77 13.71
N ASN A 81 -7.19 -14.12 14.65
CA ASN A 81 -7.50 -14.09 16.08
C ASN A 81 -7.44 -12.68 16.68
N VAL A 82 -6.85 -11.71 15.96
CA VAL A 82 -6.84 -10.31 16.36
C VAL A 82 -8.12 -9.62 15.89
N THR A 83 -8.43 -9.70 14.59
CA THR A 83 -9.56 -8.97 13.99
C THR A 83 -10.89 -9.67 14.17
N GLY A 84 -10.88 -10.99 14.45
CA GLY A 84 -12.07 -11.83 14.48
C GLY A 84 -12.62 -12.15 13.09
N LEU A 85 -11.96 -11.70 12.02
CA LEU A 85 -12.32 -12.03 10.64
C LEU A 85 -11.98 -13.48 10.32
N VAL A 86 -12.76 -14.08 9.43
CA VAL A 86 -12.51 -15.42 8.88
C VAL A 86 -12.41 -15.32 7.36
N TRP A 87 -11.38 -15.92 6.79
CA TRP A 87 -10.99 -15.79 5.40
C TRP A 87 -11.06 -17.13 4.69
N THR A 88 -11.30 -17.12 3.38
CA THR A 88 -10.91 -18.26 2.53
C THR A 88 -9.40 -18.43 2.58
N GLN A 89 -8.92 -19.67 2.57
CA GLN A 89 -7.49 -19.95 2.70
C GLN A 89 -6.73 -19.73 1.38
N THR A 90 -7.39 -19.97 0.25
CA THR A 90 -6.77 -19.98 -1.08
C THR A 90 -7.54 -19.08 -2.04
N THR A 91 -6.86 -18.70 -3.11
CA THR A 91 -7.46 -18.06 -4.29
C THR A 91 -7.49 -19.00 -5.50
N ASP A 92 -7.17 -20.29 -5.35
CA ASP A 92 -7.43 -21.31 -6.37
C ASP A 92 -8.96 -21.50 -6.47
N LEU A 93 -9.57 -20.90 -7.50
CA LEU A 93 -11.02 -20.87 -7.69
C LEU A 93 -11.51 -22.05 -8.53
N ASN A 94 -10.61 -22.71 -9.26
CA ASN A 94 -10.94 -23.83 -10.14
C ASN A 94 -10.61 -25.21 -9.52
N SER A 95 -9.95 -25.22 -8.35
CA SER A 95 -9.54 -26.39 -7.58
C SER A 95 -8.56 -27.33 -8.31
N ASP A 96 -7.72 -26.80 -9.19
CA ASP A 96 -6.69 -27.57 -9.91
C ASP A 96 -5.37 -27.68 -9.13
N GLY A 97 -5.27 -27.04 -7.96
CA GLY A 97 -4.11 -27.03 -7.10
C GLY A 97 -3.05 -25.99 -7.49
N LYS A 98 -3.38 -25.06 -8.40
CA LYS A 98 -2.52 -23.93 -8.79
C LYS A 98 -3.26 -22.63 -8.53
N ILE A 99 -2.47 -21.57 -8.37
CA ILE A 99 -2.97 -20.20 -8.32
C ILE A 99 -2.33 -19.49 -9.50
N ASP A 100 -3.10 -19.22 -10.55
CA ASP A 100 -2.61 -18.59 -11.78
C ASP A 100 -3.62 -17.63 -12.42
N ALA A 101 -3.39 -17.23 -13.68
CA ALA A 101 -4.26 -16.27 -14.36
C ALA A 101 -5.72 -16.77 -14.51
N SER A 102 -5.95 -18.09 -14.48
CA SER A 102 -7.29 -18.68 -14.59
C SER A 102 -8.16 -18.52 -13.34
N ASP A 103 -7.54 -18.18 -12.20
CA ASP A 103 -8.22 -17.94 -10.93
C ASP A 103 -8.62 -16.47 -10.72
N LYS A 104 -8.26 -15.61 -11.67
CA LYS A 104 -8.54 -14.18 -11.57
C LYS A 104 -9.91 -13.84 -12.12
N LEU A 105 -10.63 -13.01 -11.37
CA LEU A 105 -11.96 -12.53 -11.73
C LEU A 105 -11.92 -11.04 -12.05
N SER A 106 -12.75 -10.60 -13.01
CA SER A 106 -13.04 -9.17 -13.15
C SER A 106 -13.73 -8.64 -11.90
N TYR A 107 -13.76 -7.31 -11.73
CA TYR A 107 -14.36 -6.75 -10.52
C TYR A 107 -15.83 -7.14 -10.32
N GLN A 108 -16.63 -7.13 -11.39
CA GLN A 108 -18.03 -7.57 -11.31
C GLN A 108 -18.13 -9.07 -11.03
N GLN A 109 -17.31 -9.89 -11.70
CA GLN A 109 -17.26 -11.33 -11.43
C GLN A 109 -16.84 -11.64 -9.98
N ALA A 110 -15.94 -10.86 -9.39
CA ALA A 110 -15.53 -11.02 -8.00
C ALA A 110 -16.69 -10.74 -7.02
N LEU A 111 -17.48 -9.69 -7.27
CA LEU A 111 -18.68 -9.39 -6.49
C LEU A 111 -19.72 -10.51 -6.62
N ASP A 112 -19.97 -10.98 -7.85
CA ASP A 112 -20.94 -12.04 -8.11
C ASP A 112 -20.50 -13.37 -7.49
N TYR A 113 -19.20 -13.70 -7.57
CA TYR A 113 -18.60 -14.89 -6.98
C TYR A 113 -18.82 -14.95 -5.47
N VAL A 114 -18.39 -13.91 -4.73
CA VAL A 114 -18.50 -13.93 -3.26
C VAL A 114 -19.95 -13.91 -2.78
N ALA A 115 -20.86 -13.26 -3.52
CA ALA A 115 -22.28 -13.17 -3.16
C ALA A 115 -23.01 -14.53 -3.25
N HIS A 116 -22.48 -15.47 -4.02
CA HIS A 116 -23.02 -16.83 -4.17
C HIS A 116 -22.08 -17.90 -3.62
N LEU A 117 -21.05 -17.51 -2.86
CA LEU A 117 -20.07 -18.43 -2.33
C LEU A 117 -20.66 -19.18 -1.13
N ASP A 118 -20.89 -20.48 -1.31
CA ASP A 118 -21.14 -21.43 -0.23
C ASP A 118 -19.85 -22.20 0.07
N HIS A 119 -19.09 -21.74 1.04
CA HIS A 119 -17.79 -22.34 1.41
C HIS A 119 -17.74 -22.68 2.90
N ALA A 120 -17.19 -23.84 3.22
CA ALA A 120 -16.99 -24.32 4.59
C ALA A 120 -18.26 -24.35 5.47
N GLY A 121 -19.44 -24.48 4.85
CA GLY A 121 -20.74 -24.49 5.52
C GLY A 121 -21.32 -23.10 5.80
N TYR A 122 -20.80 -22.05 5.17
CA TYR A 122 -21.23 -20.67 5.35
C TYR A 122 -21.54 -20.00 4.00
N SER A 123 -22.52 -19.10 4.03
CA SER A 123 -23.06 -18.39 2.85
C SER A 123 -23.04 -16.86 3.02
N ASP A 124 -22.45 -16.35 4.11
CA ASP A 124 -22.34 -14.94 4.47
C ASP A 124 -20.96 -14.34 4.09
N TRP A 125 -20.34 -14.93 3.06
CA TRP A 125 -19.07 -14.46 2.51
C TRP A 125 -19.27 -13.15 1.75
N ARG A 126 -18.23 -12.30 1.76
CA ARG A 126 -18.21 -11.03 1.05
C ARG A 126 -16.80 -10.69 0.58
N LEU A 127 -16.74 -9.74 -0.36
CA LEU A 127 -15.48 -9.14 -0.78
C LEU A 127 -14.99 -8.21 0.35
N PRO A 128 -13.74 -8.34 0.82
CA PRO A 128 -13.22 -7.53 1.92
C PRO A 128 -13.16 -6.06 1.52
N SER A 129 -13.43 -5.16 2.46
CA SER A 129 -13.02 -3.76 2.32
C SER A 129 -11.50 -3.66 2.26
N ILE A 130 -10.97 -2.54 1.79
CA ILE A 130 -9.51 -2.35 1.75
C ILE A 130 -8.87 -2.35 3.14
N LYS A 131 -9.58 -1.88 4.19
CA LYS A 131 -9.09 -1.93 5.58
C LYS A 131 -8.96 -3.38 6.08
N GLU A 132 -9.90 -4.24 5.71
CA GLU A 132 -9.84 -5.66 6.06
C GLU A 132 -8.76 -6.39 5.25
N LEU A 133 -8.71 -6.18 3.94
CA LEU A 133 -7.70 -6.84 3.10
C LEU A 133 -6.28 -6.42 3.49
N TYR A 134 -6.10 -5.15 3.88
CA TYR A 134 -4.82 -4.63 4.34
C TYR A 134 -4.45 -5.12 5.75
N SER A 135 -5.39 -5.60 6.57
CA SER A 135 -5.05 -6.15 7.89
C SER A 135 -4.13 -7.38 7.80
N LEU A 136 -4.19 -8.10 6.68
CA LEU A 136 -3.37 -9.27 6.38
C LEU A 136 -1.91 -8.95 5.99
N ILE A 137 -1.60 -7.71 5.60
CA ILE A 137 -0.27 -7.38 5.07
C ILE A 137 0.80 -7.47 6.16
N LEU A 138 1.98 -8.00 5.87
CA LEU A 138 3.10 -8.13 6.81
C LEU A 138 4.37 -7.49 6.24
N PHE A 139 4.96 -6.55 6.96
CA PHE A 139 6.09 -5.69 6.52
C PHE A 139 7.48 -6.24 6.86
N ASP A 140 7.56 -7.51 7.23
CA ASP A 140 8.76 -8.34 7.04
C ASP A 140 8.81 -8.96 5.62
N GLY A 141 7.81 -8.69 4.78
CA GLY A 141 7.83 -9.01 3.35
C GLY A 141 8.85 -8.19 2.56
N GLN A 142 9.34 -8.75 1.45
CA GLN A 142 10.41 -8.17 0.64
C GLN A 142 9.91 -7.83 -0.76
N ASP A 143 9.87 -6.54 -1.08
CA ASP A 143 9.49 -6.06 -2.41
C ASP A 143 10.53 -6.50 -3.48
N PRO A 144 10.14 -7.19 -4.56
CA PRO A 144 11.06 -7.62 -5.62
C PRO A 144 11.51 -6.48 -6.54
N SER A 145 11.15 -5.23 -6.26
CA SER A 145 11.52 -4.08 -7.08
C SER A 145 13.03 -4.04 -7.36
N GLY A 146 13.34 -3.97 -8.65
CA GLY A 146 14.71 -3.98 -9.14
C GLY A 146 15.30 -5.38 -9.43
N ILE A 147 14.60 -6.47 -9.17
CA ILE A 147 15.04 -7.80 -9.63
C ILE A 147 14.59 -8.02 -11.07
N ASN A 148 15.54 -7.83 -12.01
CA ASN A 148 15.26 -7.89 -13.45
C ASN A 148 15.76 -9.18 -14.12
N GLN A 149 16.34 -10.11 -13.35
CA GLN A 149 16.85 -11.37 -13.92
C GLN A 149 15.73 -12.39 -14.06
N PRO A 150 15.56 -13.03 -15.24
CA PRO A 150 14.67 -14.16 -15.41
C PRO A 150 15.09 -15.36 -14.53
N GLY A 151 14.15 -16.24 -14.21
CA GLY A 151 14.37 -17.43 -13.41
C GLY A 151 13.38 -17.52 -12.24
N SER A 152 13.91 -17.82 -11.05
CA SER A 152 13.12 -17.85 -9.82
C SER A 152 13.63 -16.83 -8.82
N VAL A 153 12.71 -16.12 -8.16
CA VAL A 153 12.99 -15.20 -7.07
C VAL A 153 12.57 -15.88 -5.77
N GLN A 154 13.46 -15.90 -4.77
CA GLN A 154 13.14 -16.38 -3.43
C GLN A 154 13.00 -15.17 -2.51
N MET A 155 11.81 -14.96 -1.95
CA MET A 155 11.51 -13.79 -1.13
C MET A 155 10.37 -14.09 -0.15
N VAL A 156 10.33 -13.36 0.96
CA VAL A 156 9.20 -13.41 1.89
C VAL A 156 8.05 -12.58 1.30
N PRO A 157 6.87 -13.16 1.00
CA PRO A 157 5.73 -12.39 0.54
C PRO A 157 5.15 -11.55 1.69
N PHE A 158 4.41 -10.49 1.39
CA PHE A 158 3.73 -9.64 2.38
C PHE A 158 2.45 -10.29 2.96
N LEU A 159 2.29 -11.60 2.81
CA LEU A 159 1.20 -12.41 3.36
C LEU A 159 1.81 -13.66 4.01
N ASP A 160 1.20 -14.17 5.08
CA ASP A 160 1.73 -15.35 5.77
C ASP A 160 1.40 -16.66 5.02
N SER A 161 2.35 -17.14 4.21
CA SER A 161 2.20 -18.36 3.40
C SER A 161 2.04 -19.65 4.21
N ARG A 162 2.25 -19.60 5.53
CA ARG A 162 1.95 -20.74 6.43
C ARG A 162 0.45 -20.95 6.61
N TYR A 163 -0.34 -19.90 6.42
CA TYR A 163 -1.79 -19.91 6.63
C TYR A 163 -2.56 -19.71 5.32
N PHE A 164 -2.06 -18.86 4.42
CA PHE A 164 -2.71 -18.53 3.16
C PHE A 164 -1.94 -19.08 1.97
N ASP A 165 -2.66 -19.65 1.01
CA ASP A 165 -2.05 -20.08 -0.24
C ASP A 165 -1.84 -18.84 -1.12
N ILE A 166 -0.64 -18.70 -1.71
CA ILE A 166 -0.28 -17.51 -2.48
C ILE A 166 0.58 -17.88 -3.69
N ASN A 167 0.35 -17.18 -4.80
CA ASN A 167 1.28 -17.13 -5.92
C ASN A 167 1.46 -15.70 -6.44
N ALA A 168 2.47 -15.53 -7.29
CA ALA A 168 2.75 -14.30 -8.02
C ALA A 168 1.87 -14.16 -9.27
N GLY A 169 2.16 -13.17 -10.14
CA GLY A 169 1.60 -13.15 -11.48
C GLY A 169 2.07 -14.36 -12.30
N ASP A 170 1.19 -14.87 -13.16
CA ASP A 170 1.42 -16.01 -14.04
C ASP A 170 2.28 -15.61 -15.25
N VAL A 171 3.58 -15.85 -15.12
CA VAL A 171 4.54 -15.56 -16.18
C VAL A 171 4.35 -16.41 -17.43
N ASP A 172 3.73 -17.58 -17.32
CA ASP A 172 3.45 -18.47 -18.45
C ASP A 172 2.27 -17.93 -19.27
N ALA A 173 1.34 -17.20 -18.63
CA ALA A 173 0.30 -16.39 -19.27
C ALA A 173 0.76 -14.97 -19.69
N GLY A 174 2.06 -14.66 -19.55
CA GLY A 174 2.64 -13.37 -19.97
C GLY A 174 2.50 -12.25 -18.94
N GLU A 175 2.12 -12.57 -17.71
CA GLU A 175 2.10 -11.62 -16.61
C GLU A 175 3.51 -11.37 -16.03
N ARG A 176 3.66 -10.30 -15.27
CA ARG A 176 4.89 -10.01 -14.52
C ARG A 176 4.78 -10.61 -13.12
N LEU A 177 5.91 -10.79 -12.45
CA LEU A 177 5.97 -11.24 -11.05
C LEU A 177 5.00 -10.47 -10.13
N ILE A 178 4.93 -9.15 -10.28
CA ILE A 178 4.08 -8.27 -9.46
C ILE A 178 2.63 -8.17 -9.96
N ASP A 179 2.22 -8.92 -10.98
CA ASP A 179 0.84 -8.92 -11.46
C ASP A 179 -0.08 -9.80 -10.59
N SER A 180 0.11 -9.74 -9.26
CA SER A 180 -0.64 -10.47 -8.22
C SER A 180 -1.50 -9.51 -7.39
N GLN A 181 -2.47 -8.87 -8.04
CA GLN A 181 -3.34 -7.89 -7.39
C GLN A 181 -4.57 -8.57 -6.78
N PHE A 182 -4.82 -8.33 -5.50
CA PHE A 182 -6.00 -8.79 -4.77
C PHE A 182 -6.99 -7.63 -4.65
N VAL A 183 -8.23 -7.84 -5.08
CA VAL A 183 -9.23 -6.78 -5.14
C VAL A 183 -10.02 -6.67 -3.84
N SER A 184 -10.40 -5.44 -3.48
CA SER A 184 -11.29 -5.15 -2.36
C SER A 184 -12.66 -4.65 -2.85
N SER A 185 -13.64 -4.53 -1.96
CA SER A 185 -14.92 -3.87 -2.24
C SER A 185 -14.84 -2.34 -2.24
N THR A 186 -13.71 -1.76 -1.82
CA THR A 186 -13.55 -0.32 -1.68
C THR A 186 -13.19 0.34 -3.00
N LYS A 187 -14.18 0.99 -3.63
CA LYS A 187 -13.97 1.81 -4.83
C LYS A 187 -13.31 3.14 -4.47
N TYR A 188 -12.45 3.63 -5.35
CA TYR A 188 -12.02 5.02 -5.29
C TYR A 188 -13.16 5.91 -5.77
N VAL A 189 -13.44 6.97 -5.01
CA VAL A 189 -14.55 7.90 -5.32
C VAL A 189 -14.30 8.78 -6.55
N SER A 190 -13.09 8.75 -7.11
CA SER A 190 -12.73 9.43 -8.36
C SER A 190 -12.13 8.42 -9.35
N THR A 191 -11.58 8.93 -10.45
CA THR A 191 -10.93 8.13 -11.49
C THR A 191 -9.41 8.28 -11.41
N THR A 192 -8.69 7.26 -11.87
CA THR A 192 -7.23 7.34 -12.03
C THR A 192 -6.84 7.50 -13.50
N MET A 193 -5.74 6.87 -13.94
CA MET A 193 -5.24 6.95 -15.31
C MET A 193 -6.34 6.62 -16.32
N ASN A 194 -6.30 7.28 -17.48
CA ASN A 194 -7.32 7.14 -18.54
C ASN A 194 -8.76 7.51 -18.14
N ARG A 195 -8.98 8.08 -16.94
CA ARG A 195 -10.30 8.27 -16.34
C ARG A 195 -11.00 6.95 -16.03
N ASP A 196 -10.23 5.91 -15.74
CA ASP A 196 -10.76 4.61 -15.40
C ASP A 196 -11.46 4.65 -14.03
N GLU A 197 -12.65 4.07 -13.95
CA GLU A 197 -13.25 3.69 -12.68
C GLU A 197 -12.26 2.79 -11.93
N THR A 198 -12.04 3.08 -10.67
CA THR A 198 -10.91 2.54 -9.92
C THR A 198 -11.37 1.87 -8.64
N VAL A 199 -10.80 0.70 -8.35
CA VAL A 199 -10.97 -0.01 -7.08
C VAL A 199 -9.64 -0.13 -6.36
N PHE A 200 -9.64 0.01 -5.03
CA PHE A 200 -8.44 -0.27 -4.25
C PHE A 200 -8.22 -1.77 -4.12
N GLY A 201 -6.97 -2.18 -4.14
CA GLY A 201 -6.58 -3.54 -3.80
C GLY A 201 -5.19 -3.57 -3.18
N VAL A 202 -4.84 -4.74 -2.66
CA VAL A 202 -3.54 -5.03 -2.07
C VAL A 202 -2.75 -5.93 -3.01
N ASN A 203 -1.45 -5.69 -3.11
CA ASN A 203 -0.55 -6.61 -3.78
C ASN A 203 0.40 -7.21 -2.73
N PHE A 204 0.22 -8.49 -2.42
CA PHE A 204 1.03 -9.18 -1.42
C PHE A 204 2.42 -9.61 -1.92
N ILE A 205 2.72 -9.39 -3.20
CA ILE A 205 4.06 -9.59 -3.76
C ILE A 205 4.90 -8.32 -3.67
N ASP A 206 4.29 -7.15 -3.85
CA ASP A 206 5.00 -5.86 -3.80
C ASP A 206 4.64 -4.95 -2.63
N GLY A 207 3.76 -5.41 -1.73
CA GLY A 207 3.52 -4.82 -0.41
C GLY A 207 2.80 -3.47 -0.40
N ARG A 208 1.85 -3.24 -1.33
CA ARG A 208 1.23 -1.91 -1.52
C ARG A 208 -0.29 -1.95 -1.66
N ILE A 209 -0.95 -0.88 -1.20
CA ILE A 209 -2.31 -0.52 -1.65
C ILE A 209 -2.20 0.34 -2.90
N LYS A 210 -2.96 0.00 -3.95
CA LYS A 210 -3.04 0.80 -5.18
C LYS A 210 -4.48 0.89 -5.65
N GLY A 211 -4.83 2.01 -6.26
CA GLY A 211 -6.00 2.11 -7.11
C GLY A 211 -5.73 1.40 -8.44
N TYR A 212 -6.59 0.43 -8.78
CA TYR A 212 -6.58 -0.28 -10.04
C TYR A 212 -7.77 0.14 -10.89
N GLY A 213 -7.50 0.67 -12.08
CA GLY A 213 -8.52 0.80 -13.11
C GLY A 213 -9.14 -0.58 -13.41
N ILE A 214 -10.47 -0.68 -13.36
CA ILE A 214 -11.18 -1.94 -13.58
C ILE A 214 -11.29 -2.31 -15.07
N SER A 215 -11.01 -1.36 -15.96
CA SER A 215 -10.85 -1.60 -17.38
C SER A 215 -9.39 -1.93 -17.74
N ASN A 216 -9.18 -2.85 -18.66
CA ASN A 216 -7.85 -3.15 -19.17
C ASN A 216 -7.46 -2.11 -20.25
N PRO A 217 -6.28 -1.45 -20.14
CA PRO A 217 -5.80 -0.49 -21.14
C PRO A 217 -5.66 -1.07 -22.56
N ARG A 218 -5.59 -2.40 -22.70
CA ARG A 218 -5.50 -3.13 -23.99
C ARG A 218 -6.87 -3.62 -24.49
N GLY A 219 -7.97 -3.27 -23.82
CA GLY A 219 -9.32 -3.76 -24.07
C GLY A 219 -9.69 -4.93 -23.14
N GLY A 220 -10.98 -5.02 -22.77
CA GLY A 220 -11.49 -6.00 -21.81
C GLY A 220 -11.47 -5.49 -20.35
N GLU A 221 -11.83 -6.36 -19.41
CA GLU A 221 -11.80 -6.05 -17.98
C GLU A 221 -10.45 -6.42 -17.39
N LYS A 222 -10.02 -5.68 -16.37
CA LYS A 222 -8.90 -6.10 -15.54
C LYS A 222 -9.38 -7.17 -14.57
N THR A 223 -8.58 -8.22 -14.38
CA THR A 223 -8.87 -9.32 -13.47
C THR A 223 -7.94 -9.31 -12.25
N PHE A 224 -8.39 -9.91 -11.16
CA PHE A 224 -7.79 -9.86 -9.84
C PHE A 224 -7.93 -11.19 -9.11
N TYR A 225 -7.00 -11.49 -8.20
CA TYR A 225 -7.20 -12.55 -7.21
C TYR A 225 -8.25 -12.12 -6.17
N VAL A 226 -9.01 -13.08 -5.65
CA VAL A 226 -10.13 -12.83 -4.73
C VAL A 226 -9.97 -13.69 -3.47
N LEU A 227 -9.76 -13.02 -2.33
CA LEU A 227 -9.99 -13.61 -1.01
C LEU A 227 -11.37 -13.19 -0.53
N ALA A 228 -12.19 -14.14 -0.09
CA ALA A 228 -13.46 -13.84 0.54
C ALA A 228 -13.29 -13.79 2.05
N VAL A 229 -14.06 -12.92 2.71
CA VAL A 229 -14.03 -12.72 4.15
C VAL A 229 -15.43 -12.78 4.73
N ARG A 230 -15.52 -13.14 6.01
CA ARG A 230 -16.74 -13.10 6.83
C ARG A 230 -16.40 -12.79 8.29
N GLY A 231 -17.43 -12.56 9.10
CA GLY A 231 -17.27 -12.10 10.49
C GLY A 231 -16.94 -10.62 10.59
N ASN A 232 -16.92 -10.11 11.83
CA ASN A 232 -16.68 -8.72 12.24
C ASN A 232 -17.06 -7.64 11.18
N PRO A 233 -18.36 -7.35 10.96
CA PRO A 233 -18.79 -6.37 9.98
C PRO A 233 -18.44 -4.92 10.35
N HIS A 234 -17.93 -4.68 11.56
CA HIS A 234 -17.58 -3.35 12.06
C HIS A 234 -16.08 -3.02 11.91
N TYR A 235 -15.27 -3.97 11.44
CA TYR A 235 -13.84 -3.75 11.26
C TYR A 235 -13.58 -2.62 10.27
N GLY A 236 -12.80 -1.62 10.69
CA GLY A 236 -12.42 -0.47 9.87
C GLY A 236 -13.41 0.70 9.90
N ILE A 237 -14.50 0.59 10.68
CA ILE A 237 -15.39 1.71 10.99
C ILE A 237 -14.84 2.44 12.21
N ASN A 238 -14.37 3.67 12.01
CA ASN A 238 -13.83 4.50 13.08
C ASN A 238 -14.94 5.08 13.98
N GLN A 239 -14.58 5.40 15.22
CA GLN A 239 -15.45 6.06 16.20
C GLN A 239 -14.71 7.25 16.81
N PHE A 240 -14.55 8.30 15.99
CA PHE A 240 -13.75 9.47 16.35
C PHE A 240 -14.46 10.39 17.35
N VAL A 241 -13.69 10.87 18.34
CA VAL A 241 -14.11 11.86 19.34
C VAL A 241 -12.99 12.89 19.51
N ASP A 242 -13.31 14.16 19.28
CA ASP A 242 -12.39 15.27 19.60
C ASP A 242 -12.28 15.43 21.12
N THR A 243 -11.05 15.49 21.63
CA THR A 243 -10.80 15.71 23.07
C THR A 243 -10.96 17.18 23.47
N GLY A 244 -10.94 18.11 22.51
CA GLY A 244 -10.88 19.55 22.75
C GLY A 244 -9.47 20.06 23.09
N GLU A 245 -8.46 19.18 23.07
CA GLU A 245 -7.08 19.48 23.48
C GLU A 245 -6.08 19.25 22.33
N GLY A 246 -6.56 19.32 21.09
CA GLY A 246 -5.74 19.08 19.90
C GLY A 246 -5.48 17.59 19.61
N ALA A 247 -6.27 16.69 20.19
CA ALA A 247 -6.20 15.26 19.95
C ALA A 247 -7.58 14.68 19.58
N VAL A 248 -7.57 13.55 18.84
CA VAL A 248 -8.77 12.82 18.44
C VAL A 248 -8.62 11.37 18.91
N VAL A 249 -9.56 10.90 19.72
CA VAL A 249 -9.64 9.48 20.12
C VAL A 249 -10.40 8.71 19.06
N ASP A 250 -9.95 7.52 18.70
CA ASP A 250 -10.73 6.54 17.95
C ASP A 250 -11.09 5.36 18.86
N ASN A 251 -12.33 5.36 19.36
CA ASN A 251 -12.80 4.30 20.27
C ASN A 251 -12.84 2.91 19.59
N ALA A 252 -12.88 2.84 18.26
CA ALA A 252 -12.87 1.58 17.54
C ALA A 252 -11.51 0.87 17.59
N THR A 253 -10.42 1.64 17.67
CA THR A 253 -9.03 1.13 17.64
C THR A 253 -8.32 1.29 18.98
N GLY A 254 -8.81 2.17 19.86
CA GLY A 254 -8.14 2.55 21.11
C GLY A 254 -6.92 3.45 20.90
N LEU A 255 -6.75 3.99 19.69
CA LEU A 255 -5.69 4.94 19.34
C LEU A 255 -6.12 6.38 19.62
N ILE A 256 -5.16 7.22 19.97
CA ILE A 256 -5.36 8.66 20.13
C ILE A 256 -4.39 9.35 19.16
N TRP A 257 -4.93 10.27 18.38
CA TRP A 257 -4.27 10.89 17.25
C TRP A 257 -4.05 12.38 17.47
N GLN A 258 -2.93 12.88 17.00
CA GLN A 258 -2.71 14.31 16.85
C GLN A 258 -3.79 14.88 15.90
N GLN A 259 -4.54 15.92 16.31
CA GLN A 259 -5.64 16.47 15.51
C GLN A 259 -5.15 17.35 14.34
N ALA A 260 -4.18 18.22 14.59
CA ALA A 260 -3.44 18.92 13.54
C ALA A 260 -2.30 18.04 13.01
N ASP A 261 -1.97 18.15 11.74
CA ASP A 261 -0.73 17.55 11.24
C ASP A 261 0.50 18.40 11.59
N SER A 262 1.68 17.98 11.15
CA SER A 262 2.93 18.69 11.40
C SER A 262 3.06 20.06 10.74
N GLN A 263 2.09 20.47 9.90
CA GLN A 263 2.05 21.71 9.10
C GLN A 263 3.22 21.91 8.13
N THR A 264 4.26 21.09 8.24
CA THR A 264 5.51 21.14 7.49
C THR A 264 5.89 19.72 7.09
N GLN A 265 6.37 19.58 5.86
CA GLN A 265 6.86 18.32 5.33
C GLN A 265 8.29 18.08 5.81
N MET A 266 8.63 16.82 6.06
CA MET A 266 9.95 16.43 6.57
C MET A 266 10.34 15.03 6.11
N ASP A 267 11.65 14.77 6.09
CA ASP A 267 12.20 13.45 5.80
C ASP A 267 11.93 12.46 6.94
N PHE A 268 12.19 11.18 6.70
CA PHE A 268 11.81 10.10 7.60
C PHE A 268 12.49 10.20 9.00
N PRO A 269 13.82 10.45 9.11
CA PRO A 269 14.45 10.67 10.41
C PRO A 269 13.83 11.83 11.21
N ARG A 270 13.51 12.94 10.55
CA ARG A 270 12.85 14.08 11.22
C ARG A 270 11.42 13.75 11.61
N ALA A 271 10.71 12.94 10.83
CA ALA A 271 9.36 12.49 11.15
C ALA A 271 9.30 11.65 12.43
N LEU A 272 10.25 10.73 12.60
CA LEU A 272 10.42 9.97 13.83
C LEU A 272 10.69 10.91 15.01
N ALA A 273 11.71 11.75 14.89
CA ALA A 273 12.08 12.70 15.94
C ALA A 273 10.95 13.69 16.27
N TYR A 274 10.14 14.10 15.29
CA TYR A 274 9.00 15.00 15.52
C TYR A 274 8.00 14.39 16.49
N CYS A 275 7.63 13.12 16.31
CA CYS A 275 6.66 12.49 17.19
C CYS A 275 7.24 12.14 18.56
N GLU A 276 8.47 11.64 18.63
CA GLU A 276 9.13 11.31 19.90
C GLU A 276 9.35 12.53 20.81
N ASN A 277 9.40 13.74 20.23
CA ASN A 277 9.54 15.00 20.97
C ASN A 277 8.23 15.79 21.09
N LEU A 278 7.10 15.23 20.62
CA LEU A 278 5.82 15.94 20.68
C LEU A 278 5.28 15.92 22.11
N GLU A 279 5.04 17.11 22.66
CA GLU A 279 4.23 17.32 23.86
C GLU A 279 2.89 17.93 23.44
N LEU A 280 1.80 17.19 23.63
CA LEU A 280 0.46 17.60 23.22
C LEU A 280 -0.60 16.96 24.12
N ALA A 281 -1.64 17.72 24.47
CA ALA A 281 -2.70 17.29 25.39
C ALA A 281 -2.16 16.78 26.75
N GLU A 282 -1.10 17.41 27.26
CA GLU A 282 -0.37 17.02 28.47
C GLU A 282 0.27 15.60 28.40
N GLN A 283 0.47 15.07 27.18
CA GLN A 283 1.10 13.77 26.94
C GLN A 283 2.39 13.92 26.15
N SER A 284 3.33 13.01 26.39
CA SER A 284 4.67 12.97 25.78
C SER A 284 5.05 11.58 25.26
N ASP A 285 4.08 10.65 25.17
CA ASP A 285 4.23 9.27 24.68
C ASP A 285 3.80 9.13 23.21
N TRP A 286 3.92 10.22 22.45
CA TRP A 286 3.58 10.26 21.04
C TRP A 286 4.66 9.58 20.20
N ARG A 287 4.21 8.89 19.15
CA ARG A 287 5.09 8.19 18.20
C ARG A 287 4.58 8.33 16.78
N LEU A 288 5.46 8.08 15.82
CA LEU A 288 5.06 7.98 14.43
C LEU A 288 4.26 6.67 14.25
N PRO A 289 3.04 6.71 13.69
CA PRO A 289 2.20 5.52 13.54
C PRO A 289 2.87 4.51 12.61
N ASN A 290 2.68 3.22 12.86
CA ASN A 290 2.98 2.23 11.84
C ASN A 290 1.99 2.39 10.67
N VAL A 291 2.29 1.80 9.53
CA VAL A 291 1.52 2.04 8.30
C VAL A 291 0.08 1.52 8.36
N LYS A 292 -0.21 0.49 9.16
CA LYS A 292 -1.58 -0.03 9.36
C LYS A 292 -2.40 0.89 10.26
N GLU A 293 -1.80 1.44 11.30
CA GLU A 293 -2.43 2.48 12.11
C GLU A 293 -2.73 3.72 11.26
N LEU A 294 -1.77 4.18 10.46
CA LEU A 294 -1.97 5.34 9.58
C LEU A 294 -3.07 5.09 8.53
N GLN A 295 -3.16 3.87 8.01
CA GLN A 295 -4.22 3.50 7.07
C GLN A 295 -5.60 3.44 7.74
N SER A 296 -5.66 3.15 9.04
CA SER A 296 -6.92 3.01 9.78
C SER A 296 -7.76 4.30 9.81
N ILE A 297 -7.13 5.47 9.69
CA ILE A 297 -7.80 6.78 9.68
C ILE A 297 -8.13 7.31 8.28
N VAL A 298 -7.84 6.55 7.23
CA VAL A 298 -8.25 6.93 5.87
C VAL A 298 -9.76 6.83 5.73
N ASP A 299 -10.37 7.90 5.22
CA ASP A 299 -11.76 7.93 4.76
C ASP A 299 -11.79 7.76 3.24
N TYR A 300 -12.02 6.53 2.80
CA TYR A 300 -12.08 6.16 1.38
C TYR A 300 -13.31 6.72 0.65
N THR A 301 -14.25 7.37 1.34
CA THR A 301 -15.39 8.06 0.72
C THR A 301 -15.05 9.49 0.28
N ARG A 302 -13.82 9.96 0.56
CA ARG A 302 -13.38 11.33 0.34
C ARG A 302 -12.15 11.37 -0.55
N SER A 303 -12.03 12.45 -1.33
CA SER A 303 -10.82 12.73 -2.10
C SER A 303 -10.75 14.21 -2.48
N PRO A 304 -9.56 14.73 -2.82
CA PRO A 304 -9.43 16.12 -3.27
C PRO A 304 -10.33 16.42 -4.48
N ALA A 305 -10.55 15.45 -5.35
CA ALA A 305 -11.33 15.60 -6.57
C ALA A 305 -12.85 15.64 -6.34
N THR A 306 -13.36 15.04 -5.26
CA THR A 306 -14.80 14.86 -5.04
C THR A 306 -15.33 15.63 -3.84
N SER A 307 -14.59 15.64 -2.73
CA SER A 307 -14.97 16.35 -1.50
C SER A 307 -14.24 17.68 -1.33
N GLY A 308 -13.25 17.98 -2.18
CA GLY A 308 -12.40 19.16 -2.01
C GLY A 308 -11.54 19.11 -0.74
N SER A 309 -11.35 17.93 -0.15
CA SER A 309 -10.63 17.71 1.11
C SER A 309 -9.64 16.55 0.98
N ALA A 310 -8.78 16.40 1.99
CA ALA A 310 -8.05 15.15 2.19
C ALA A 310 -9.00 13.96 2.40
N ALA A 311 -8.51 12.75 2.15
CA ALA A 311 -9.19 11.47 2.37
C ALA A 311 -9.15 11.05 3.86
N ILE A 312 -9.70 11.89 4.73
CA ILE A 312 -9.77 11.71 6.18
C ILE A 312 -11.01 12.43 6.73
N ASP A 313 -11.46 12.01 7.91
CA ASP A 313 -12.55 12.65 8.64
C ASP A 313 -12.27 14.16 8.89
N PRO A 314 -13.25 15.07 8.69
CA PRO A 314 -13.09 16.50 8.92
C PRO A 314 -12.71 16.93 10.35
N LEU A 315 -12.82 16.04 11.35
CA LEU A 315 -12.28 16.30 12.69
C LEU A 315 -10.77 16.50 12.69
N PHE A 316 -10.06 15.96 11.68
CA PHE A 316 -8.63 16.14 11.52
C PHE A 316 -8.33 17.40 10.70
N THR A 317 -7.47 18.26 11.24
CA THR A 317 -6.93 19.38 10.47
C THR A 317 -5.83 18.88 9.54
N THR A 318 -5.96 19.15 8.25
CA THR A 318 -4.99 18.76 7.22
C THR A 318 -4.49 19.99 6.45
N THR A 319 -3.18 20.17 6.43
CA THR A 319 -2.50 21.27 5.75
C THR A 319 -2.49 21.04 4.22
N PRO A 320 -3.08 21.93 3.40
CA PRO A 320 -2.99 21.83 1.96
C PRO A 320 -1.56 22.06 1.45
N ILE A 321 -1.20 21.40 0.35
CA ILE A 321 0.08 21.57 -0.33
C ILE A 321 -0.12 22.03 -1.77
N THR A 322 0.94 22.56 -2.39
CA THR A 322 1.01 22.66 -3.85
C THR A 322 1.62 21.39 -4.40
N SER A 323 0.82 20.58 -5.09
CA SER A 323 1.26 19.33 -5.71
C SER A 323 2.25 19.54 -6.86
N GLU A 324 2.80 18.44 -7.34
CA GLU A 324 3.68 18.35 -8.51
C GLU A 324 2.98 18.89 -9.78
N ALA A 325 1.66 18.77 -9.84
CA ALA A 325 0.80 19.31 -10.89
C ALA A 325 0.55 20.84 -10.77
N LYS A 326 1.19 21.53 -9.81
CA LYS A 326 1.06 22.98 -9.56
C LYS A 326 -0.37 23.42 -9.20
N ARG A 327 -1.11 22.54 -8.51
CA ARG A 327 -2.44 22.80 -7.97
C ARG A 327 -2.50 22.45 -6.49
N GLN A 328 -3.44 23.07 -5.78
CA GLN A 328 -3.74 22.71 -4.39
C GLN A 328 -4.14 21.22 -4.33
N ASP A 329 -3.59 20.52 -3.33
CA ASP A 329 -3.84 19.12 -3.03
C ASP A 329 -3.49 18.87 -1.55
N TYR A 330 -3.43 17.61 -1.14
CA TYR A 330 -3.02 17.18 0.19
C TYR A 330 -1.82 16.24 0.13
N ALA A 331 -1.07 16.16 1.23
CA ALA A 331 0.20 15.46 1.28
C ALA A 331 0.05 13.93 1.38
N ASN A 332 1.19 13.26 1.26
CA ASN A 332 1.36 11.92 1.81
C ASN A 332 1.83 12.06 3.26
N TYR A 333 1.57 11.05 4.08
CA TYR A 333 1.93 11.04 5.49
C TYR A 333 2.88 9.88 5.77
N TRP A 334 3.98 10.16 6.46
CA TRP A 334 4.93 9.14 6.87
C TRP A 334 4.30 8.19 7.88
N SER A 335 4.62 6.90 7.72
CA SER A 335 4.55 5.93 8.81
C SER A 335 5.96 5.64 9.33
N SER A 336 6.06 4.97 10.48
CA SER A 336 7.33 4.47 11.04
C SER A 336 7.81 3.18 10.38
N THR A 337 7.01 2.60 9.49
CA THR A 337 7.26 1.31 8.83
C THR A 337 8.24 1.45 7.67
N THR A 338 9.30 0.63 7.67
CA THR A 338 10.18 0.47 6.51
C THR A 338 9.48 -0.38 5.46
N HIS A 339 9.55 0.03 4.18
CA HIS A 339 9.15 -0.81 3.06
C HIS A 339 10.42 -1.38 2.41
N GLU A 340 10.89 -2.52 2.93
CA GLU A 340 12.07 -3.19 2.42
C GLU A 340 11.84 -3.76 1.02
N ASN A 341 12.86 -3.63 0.19
CA ASN A 341 12.97 -4.41 -1.04
C ASN A 341 14.11 -5.41 -0.91
N MET A 342 14.20 -6.34 -1.85
CA MET A 342 15.22 -7.40 -1.87
C MET A 342 16.69 -6.91 -1.88
N ARG A 343 16.94 -5.60 -1.96
CA ARG A 343 18.29 -5.01 -1.95
C ARG A 343 18.59 -4.27 -0.64
N ASN A 344 17.60 -3.61 -0.03
CA ASN A 344 17.77 -2.74 1.14
C ASN A 344 16.43 -2.21 1.69
N GLY A 345 16.49 -1.60 2.88
CA GLY A 345 15.40 -0.89 3.55
C GLY A 345 15.47 0.63 3.42
N ALA A 346 15.84 1.15 2.24
CA ALA A 346 16.01 2.59 2.02
C ALA A 346 14.71 3.39 1.90
N ASN A 347 13.56 2.73 1.81
CA ASN A 347 12.27 3.39 1.67
C ASN A 347 11.43 3.22 2.93
N GLY A 348 10.75 4.29 3.34
CA GLY A 348 9.68 4.25 4.34
C GLY A 348 8.33 4.10 3.65
N ALA A 349 7.36 3.49 4.32
CA ALA A 349 5.99 3.46 3.82
C ALA A 349 5.25 4.77 4.17
N TYR A 350 4.39 5.22 3.26
CA TYR A 350 3.50 6.36 3.47
C TYR A 350 2.07 6.04 3.01
N VAL A 351 1.10 6.76 3.55
CA VAL A 351 -0.29 6.77 3.05
C VAL A 351 -0.59 8.13 2.40
N ALA A 352 -1.18 8.11 1.20
CA ALA A 352 -1.55 9.31 0.46
C ALA A 352 -2.94 9.80 0.90
N PHE A 353 -3.03 10.96 1.54
CA PHE A 353 -4.32 11.57 1.89
C PHE A 353 -4.83 12.55 0.82
N GLY A 354 -3.93 12.99 -0.07
CA GLY A 354 -4.27 13.66 -1.33
C GLY A 354 -4.16 12.76 -2.55
N SER A 355 -4.17 13.35 -3.75
CA SER A 355 -4.00 12.59 -4.99
C SER A 355 -2.64 11.88 -5.03
N SER A 356 -2.62 10.60 -5.41
CA SER A 356 -1.36 9.86 -5.56
C SER A 356 -0.83 10.02 -6.98
N LEU A 357 -0.03 11.07 -7.19
CA LEU A 357 0.37 11.49 -8.53
C LEU A 357 1.49 10.64 -9.15
N GLY A 358 1.43 10.49 -10.46
CA GLY A 358 2.49 9.91 -11.30
C GLY A 358 2.66 10.71 -12.60
N TYR A 359 3.88 10.79 -13.11
CA TYR A 359 4.21 11.53 -14.31
C TYR A 359 4.09 10.64 -15.56
N MET A 360 2.94 10.75 -16.23
CA MET A 360 2.63 9.97 -17.42
C MET A 360 2.13 10.86 -18.54
N ARG A 361 2.45 10.50 -19.79
CA ARG A 361 1.99 11.24 -20.98
C ARG A 361 2.28 12.75 -20.89
N ASN A 362 3.45 13.11 -20.37
CA ASN A 362 3.92 14.49 -20.13
C ASN A 362 3.07 15.31 -19.15
N ALA A 363 2.32 14.66 -18.25
CA ALA A 363 1.51 15.32 -17.23
C ALA A 363 1.57 14.56 -15.89
N TRP A 364 1.35 15.29 -14.80
CA TRP A 364 1.08 14.70 -13.49
C TRP A 364 -0.40 14.35 -13.41
N ILE A 365 -0.70 13.07 -13.21
CA ILE A 365 -2.06 12.55 -13.11
C ILE A 365 -2.17 11.68 -11.85
N ASP A 366 -3.38 11.55 -11.30
CA ASP A 366 -3.62 10.62 -10.19
C ASP A 366 -3.56 9.18 -10.72
N VAL A 367 -2.58 8.41 -10.24
CA VAL A 367 -2.29 7.05 -10.74
C VAL A 367 -2.70 5.95 -9.77
N HIS A 368 -2.89 6.26 -8.49
CA HIS A 368 -3.28 5.28 -7.45
C HIS A 368 -4.45 5.72 -6.56
N GLY A 369 -4.86 7.00 -6.59
CA GLY A 369 -5.95 7.51 -5.75
C GLY A 369 -5.55 7.89 -4.32
N ALA A 370 -6.31 8.82 -3.74
CA ALA A 370 -6.23 9.17 -2.33
C ALA A 370 -6.70 7.99 -1.46
N GLY A 371 -5.87 7.59 -0.50
CA GLY A 371 -6.01 6.37 0.30
C GLY A 371 -5.08 5.23 -0.11
N SER A 372 -4.26 5.42 -1.16
CA SER A 372 -3.19 4.48 -1.52
C SER A 372 -2.04 4.50 -0.51
N GLN A 373 -1.33 3.38 -0.42
CA GLN A 373 -0.13 3.23 0.38
C GLN A 373 1.04 2.88 -0.53
N ARG A 374 2.10 3.66 -0.45
CA ARG A 374 3.30 3.51 -1.26
C ARG A 374 4.53 3.69 -0.36
N SER A 375 5.67 3.98 -0.98
CA SER A 375 6.91 4.23 -0.25
C SER A 375 7.76 5.28 -0.97
N ASP A 376 8.53 6.02 -0.18
CA ASP A 376 9.47 7.04 -0.62
C ASP A 376 10.85 6.75 0.01
N PRO A 377 11.96 7.21 -0.59
CA PRO A 377 13.27 7.16 0.06
C PRO A 377 13.22 7.89 1.41
N LYS A 378 13.81 7.29 2.44
CA LYS A 378 13.84 7.86 3.80
C LYS A 378 14.56 9.20 3.88
N THR A 379 15.55 9.41 3.00
CA THR A 379 16.37 10.63 2.92
C THR A 379 16.72 10.94 1.46
N GLY A 380 17.15 12.17 1.18
CA GLY A 380 17.58 12.61 -0.16
C GLY A 380 16.93 13.93 -0.57
N THR A 381 16.73 14.13 -1.88
CA THR A 381 16.07 15.35 -2.38
C THR A 381 15.15 15.01 -3.56
N ALA A 382 13.89 15.45 -3.50
CA ALA A 382 12.87 15.21 -4.53
C ALA A 382 13.29 15.70 -5.94
N SER A 383 14.16 16.71 -6.02
CA SER A 383 14.67 17.25 -7.29
C SER A 383 15.44 16.23 -8.14
N GLN A 384 15.90 15.11 -7.53
CA GLN A 384 16.50 13.99 -8.24
C GLN A 384 15.48 13.17 -9.05
N PHE A 385 14.19 13.36 -8.79
CA PHE A 385 13.07 12.66 -9.41
C PHE A 385 12.10 13.64 -10.08
N PRO A 386 12.54 14.46 -11.06
CA PRO A 386 11.70 15.50 -11.66
C PRO A 386 10.47 14.96 -12.43
N ARG A 387 10.42 13.64 -12.66
CA ARG A 387 9.32 12.91 -13.29
C ARG A 387 8.91 11.68 -12.47
N GLY A 388 9.19 11.71 -11.18
CA GLY A 388 8.93 10.59 -10.29
C GLY A 388 9.80 9.36 -10.58
N HIS A 389 9.34 8.20 -10.12
CA HIS A 389 10.05 6.93 -10.20
C HIS A 389 9.10 5.75 -10.53
N GLY A 390 9.65 4.73 -11.18
CA GLY A 390 8.90 3.53 -11.55
C GLY A 390 8.04 3.68 -12.82
N PRO A 391 7.28 2.63 -13.20
CA PRO A 391 6.61 2.56 -14.49
C PRO A 391 5.56 3.65 -14.76
N GLN A 392 4.94 4.16 -13.69
CA GLN A 392 3.92 5.23 -13.74
C GLN A 392 4.50 6.61 -13.39
N GLY A 393 5.82 6.69 -13.14
CA GLY A 393 6.48 7.93 -12.74
C GLY A 393 5.95 8.47 -11.41
N ASP A 394 5.70 7.60 -10.43
CA ASP A 394 5.15 7.96 -9.12
C ASP A 394 5.95 9.11 -8.50
N ALA A 395 5.24 10.12 -8.01
CA ALA A 395 5.86 11.27 -7.36
C ALA A 395 6.72 10.82 -6.16
N ILE A 396 7.96 11.30 -6.12
CA ILE A 396 8.88 11.08 -5.00
C ILE A 396 9.03 12.41 -4.27
N ARG A 397 8.54 12.47 -3.03
CA ARG A 397 8.55 13.69 -2.23
C ARG A 397 9.69 13.71 -1.23
N ILE A 398 9.98 12.57 -0.60
CA ILE A 398 10.94 12.39 0.52
C ILE A 398 10.53 13.19 1.76
N ASP A 399 10.24 14.48 1.60
CA ASP A 399 9.60 15.30 2.60
C ASP A 399 8.07 15.05 2.55
N ASN A 400 7.56 14.28 3.51
CA ASN A 400 6.13 14.00 3.67
C ASN A 400 5.61 14.59 4.98
N MET A 401 4.29 14.71 5.11
CA MET A 401 3.65 15.25 6.31
C MET A 401 3.66 14.20 7.44
N VAL A 402 3.45 14.64 8.68
CA VAL A 402 3.42 13.75 9.85
C VAL A 402 2.15 13.98 10.65
N ARG A 403 1.61 12.89 11.20
CA ARG A 403 0.56 12.91 12.21
C ARG A 403 0.89 11.84 13.23
N CYS A 404 1.12 12.26 14.48
CA CYS A 404 1.54 11.34 15.53
C CYS A 404 0.34 10.60 16.15
N VAL A 405 0.64 9.45 16.75
CA VAL A 405 -0.32 8.59 17.43
C VAL A 405 0.21 8.18 18.79
N ARG A 406 -0.68 7.78 19.69
CA ARG A 406 -0.38 7.12 20.98
C ARG A 406 -1.48 6.09 21.31
N GLY A 407 -1.27 5.28 22.35
CA GLY A 407 -2.26 4.28 22.80
C GLY A 407 -2.25 2.97 21.98
N GLY A 408 -3.40 2.31 21.85
CA GLY A 408 -3.58 1.13 20.98
C GLY A 408 -2.96 -0.19 21.46
N ASN A 409 -2.75 -0.37 22.77
CA ASN A 409 -2.03 -1.51 23.35
C ASN A 409 -0.59 -1.69 22.81
N THR A 410 0.02 -0.63 22.31
CA THR A 410 1.39 -0.66 21.79
C THR A 410 2.41 -0.57 22.91
N VAL A 411 3.45 -1.40 22.85
CA VAL A 411 4.53 -1.44 23.84
C VAL A 411 5.86 -1.11 23.18
N PHE A 412 6.62 -0.21 23.80
CA PHE A 412 7.98 0.08 23.37
C PHE A 412 8.93 -1.07 23.74
N VAL A 413 9.74 -1.52 22.78
CA VAL A 413 10.78 -2.53 22.96
C VAL A 413 12.08 -2.02 22.34
N GLN A 414 13.07 -1.75 23.20
CA GLN A 414 14.36 -1.19 22.76
C GLN A 414 15.10 -2.10 21.76
N GLN A 415 15.03 -3.42 21.95
CA GLN A 415 15.63 -4.43 21.09
C GLN A 415 14.61 -5.57 20.90
N PRO A 416 13.70 -5.47 19.91
CA PRO A 416 12.75 -6.52 19.59
C PRO A 416 13.48 -7.81 19.21
N SER A 417 12.86 -8.96 19.52
CA SER A 417 13.33 -10.24 18.97
C SER A 417 12.97 -10.30 17.49
N GLU A 418 13.96 -10.55 16.64
CA GLU A 418 13.72 -10.73 15.21
C GLU A 418 12.91 -12.01 14.96
N ILE A 419 11.82 -11.88 14.21
CA ILE A 419 10.98 -12.98 13.77
C ILE A 419 11.14 -13.08 12.26
N THR A 420 11.40 -14.29 11.77
CA THR A 420 11.54 -14.57 10.34
C THR A 420 10.43 -15.49 9.87
N ARG A 421 9.78 -15.11 8.76
CA ARG A 421 8.83 -15.96 8.04
C ARG A 421 9.52 -16.69 6.89
N PRO A 422 8.98 -17.85 6.46
CA PRO A 422 9.53 -18.57 5.33
C PRO A 422 9.50 -17.73 4.05
N ALA A 423 10.58 -17.80 3.28
CA ALA A 423 10.62 -17.25 1.93
C ALA A 423 10.02 -18.25 0.93
N GLU A 424 9.21 -17.75 0.02
CA GLU A 424 8.60 -18.53 -1.06
C GLU A 424 9.36 -18.35 -2.37
N ARG A 425 9.21 -19.32 -3.28
CA ARG A 425 9.83 -19.29 -4.61
C ARG A 425 8.81 -18.92 -5.66
N PHE A 426 9.04 -17.80 -6.35
CA PHE A 426 8.18 -17.33 -7.44
C PHE A 426 8.93 -17.33 -8.78
N LYS A 427 8.21 -17.60 -9.88
CA LYS A 427 8.77 -17.46 -11.23
C LYS A 427 8.89 -15.98 -11.61
N ASN A 428 9.96 -15.63 -12.33
CA ASN A 428 10.18 -14.29 -12.87
C ASN A 428 10.67 -14.42 -14.32
N ASN A 429 10.07 -13.67 -15.24
CA ASN A 429 10.52 -13.57 -16.63
C ASN A 429 11.50 -12.39 -16.86
N GLY A 430 11.99 -11.76 -15.77
CA GLY A 430 12.91 -10.62 -15.82
C GLY A 430 12.22 -9.27 -16.04
N SER A 431 10.89 -9.23 -15.93
CA SER A 431 10.07 -8.07 -16.29
C SER A 431 9.54 -7.25 -15.10
N ALA A 432 9.95 -7.58 -13.87
CA ALA A 432 9.41 -6.96 -12.64
C ALA A 432 9.44 -5.42 -12.68
N SER A 433 10.29 -4.81 -13.52
CA SER A 433 10.17 -3.40 -13.92
C SER A 433 10.82 -3.10 -15.28
N LEU A 434 10.35 -3.71 -16.38
CA LEU A 434 10.83 -3.32 -17.72
C LEU A 434 10.43 -1.87 -18.05
N MET A 435 11.31 -0.93 -17.71
CA MET A 435 11.62 0.25 -18.53
C MET A 435 13.06 0.09 -19.01
N PRO A 436 13.35 0.31 -20.31
CA PRO A 436 14.71 0.23 -20.81
C PRO A 436 15.57 1.31 -20.14
N ALA A 437 16.68 0.89 -19.56
CA ALA A 437 17.73 1.81 -19.15
C ALA A 437 18.20 2.61 -20.38
N LYS A 438 18.28 3.94 -20.27
CA LYS A 438 19.01 4.74 -21.25
C LYS A 438 20.47 4.32 -21.22
N GLY A 439 20.92 3.61 -22.25
CA GLY A 439 22.32 3.28 -22.47
C GLY A 439 22.56 2.80 -23.90
N ASN A 440 23.23 3.63 -24.70
CA ASN A 440 23.81 3.41 -26.03
C ASN A 440 22.99 2.64 -27.07
N LYS A 441 22.59 3.37 -28.12
CA LYS A 441 22.19 2.79 -29.42
C LYS A 441 23.19 1.68 -29.82
N PRO A 442 22.75 0.44 -30.02
CA PRO A 442 23.52 -0.52 -30.79
C PRO A 442 23.58 0.00 -32.23
N SER A 443 24.80 0.17 -32.74
CA SER A 443 25.04 0.40 -34.15
C SER A 443 24.58 -0.83 -34.94
N GLY A 444 23.38 -0.76 -35.53
CA GLY A 444 22.84 -1.84 -36.37
C GLY A 444 21.32 -1.91 -36.55
N GLY A 445 20.54 -0.97 -36.00
CA GLY A 445 19.08 -0.98 -36.18
C GLY A 445 18.61 -0.71 -37.61
N PRO A 446 17.46 -1.25 -38.04
CA PRO A 446 16.91 -1.07 -39.38
C PRO A 446 16.73 0.41 -39.72
N SER A 447 17.03 0.80 -40.96
CA SER A 447 16.99 2.20 -41.40
C SER A 447 15.72 2.48 -42.23
N GLY A 448 15.23 3.72 -42.16
CA GLY A 448 14.11 4.18 -42.98
C GLY A 448 12.73 4.02 -42.34
N HIS A 449 11.71 3.72 -43.16
CA HIS A 449 10.30 3.72 -42.75
C HIS A 449 9.95 2.62 -41.72
N PHE A 450 10.72 1.54 -41.65
CA PHE A 450 10.52 0.46 -40.70
C PHE A 450 10.73 0.92 -39.25
N ALA A 451 11.87 1.55 -38.97
CA ALA A 451 12.16 2.13 -37.65
C ALA A 451 11.23 3.30 -37.25
N ARG A 452 10.46 3.85 -38.19
CA ARG A 452 9.41 4.84 -37.88
C ARG A 452 8.09 4.18 -37.48
N MET A 453 7.85 2.94 -37.91
CA MET A 453 6.66 2.17 -37.57
C MET A 453 6.88 1.34 -36.30
N ASP A 454 8.09 0.82 -36.10
CA ASP A 454 8.54 0.10 -34.90
C ASP A 454 8.64 1.10 -33.73
N ARG A 455 7.52 1.29 -33.02
CA ARG A 455 7.38 2.32 -31.97
C ARG A 455 7.96 1.84 -30.65
N ASN A 456 7.89 0.54 -30.40
CA ASN A 456 8.45 -0.08 -29.20
C ASN A 456 9.95 -0.42 -29.36
N GLY A 457 10.49 -0.36 -30.58
CA GLY A 457 11.90 -0.54 -30.90
C GLY A 457 12.36 -1.99 -30.78
N ASP A 458 11.46 -2.95 -30.94
CA ASP A 458 11.72 -4.38 -30.74
C ASP A 458 12.24 -5.09 -32.00
N GLY A 459 12.40 -4.36 -33.11
CA GLY A 459 12.94 -4.87 -34.37
C GLY A 459 11.90 -5.57 -35.27
N LYS A 460 10.62 -5.55 -34.87
CA LYS A 460 9.49 -6.11 -35.64
C LYS A 460 8.29 -5.16 -35.57
N LEU A 461 7.30 -5.36 -36.43
CA LEU A 461 6.09 -4.53 -36.48
C LEU A 461 4.88 -5.34 -36.05
N SER A 462 4.27 -4.98 -34.93
CA SER A 462 2.97 -5.52 -34.54
C SER A 462 1.84 -4.92 -35.40
N ARG A 463 0.66 -5.56 -35.38
CA ARG A 463 -0.56 -5.04 -36.02
C ARG A 463 -0.94 -3.62 -35.59
N LEU A 464 -0.54 -3.22 -34.38
CA LEU A 464 -0.84 -1.92 -33.79
C LEU A 464 0.11 -0.81 -34.28
N GLU A 465 1.26 -1.22 -34.84
CA GLU A 465 2.32 -0.34 -35.30
C GLU A 465 2.20 -0.02 -36.79
N VAL A 466 1.74 -0.99 -37.58
CA VAL A 466 1.46 -0.82 -39.01
C VAL A 466 0.21 0.04 -39.25
N LYS A 467 0.24 0.85 -40.31
CA LYS A 467 -0.90 1.67 -40.76
C LYS A 467 -1.03 1.61 -42.28
N GLY A 468 -2.22 1.94 -42.81
CA GLY A 468 -2.45 2.05 -44.25
C GLY A 468 -2.46 0.68 -44.97
N PRO A 469 -2.01 0.59 -46.24
CA PRO A 469 -2.04 -0.64 -47.03
C PRO A 469 -1.33 -1.83 -46.34
N LEU A 470 -0.24 -1.57 -45.61
CA LEU A 470 0.50 -2.61 -44.91
C LEU A 470 -0.31 -3.26 -43.77
N ALA A 471 -1.21 -2.52 -43.12
CA ALA A 471 -2.11 -3.07 -42.11
C ALA A 471 -3.18 -3.98 -42.72
N LYS A 472 -3.62 -3.69 -43.96
CA LYS A 472 -4.61 -4.52 -44.69
C LYS A 472 -3.99 -5.83 -45.16
N ASP A 473 -2.73 -5.77 -45.59
CA ASP A 473 -1.99 -6.93 -46.10
C ASP A 473 -1.14 -7.61 -45.02
N PHE A 474 -1.36 -7.34 -43.73
CA PHE A 474 -0.51 -7.82 -42.64
C PHE A 474 -0.32 -9.34 -42.66
N ASN A 475 -1.42 -10.10 -42.73
CA ASN A 475 -1.39 -11.57 -42.75
C ASN A 475 -0.70 -12.13 -44.00
N ARG A 476 -0.63 -11.34 -45.08
CA ARG A 476 0.03 -11.76 -46.31
C ARG A 476 1.55 -11.69 -46.17
N PHE A 477 2.04 -10.78 -45.32
CA PHE A 477 3.47 -10.60 -45.10
C PHE A 477 3.99 -11.34 -43.87
N ASP A 478 3.13 -11.64 -42.89
CA ASP A 478 3.42 -12.45 -41.70
C ASP A 478 3.52 -13.92 -42.12
N ARG A 479 4.70 -14.32 -42.63
CA ARG A 479 4.89 -15.62 -43.30
C ARG A 479 4.97 -16.76 -42.30
N ASN A 480 5.43 -16.46 -41.08
CA ASN A 480 5.54 -17.42 -39.99
C ASN A 480 4.28 -17.42 -39.10
N ASN A 481 3.30 -16.55 -39.35
CA ASN A 481 2.05 -16.38 -38.58
C ASN A 481 2.28 -16.11 -37.09
N ASP A 482 3.36 -15.41 -36.75
CA ASP A 482 3.70 -15.09 -35.36
C ASP A 482 3.02 -13.81 -34.84
N GLY A 483 2.28 -13.11 -35.71
CA GLY A 483 1.56 -11.88 -35.38
C GLY A 483 2.40 -10.61 -35.50
N TYR A 484 3.62 -10.70 -36.02
CA TYR A 484 4.55 -9.60 -36.23
C TYR A 484 5.10 -9.61 -37.67
N LEU A 485 5.59 -8.45 -38.14
CA LEU A 485 6.31 -8.35 -39.41
C LEU A 485 7.76 -7.94 -39.16
N THR A 486 8.69 -8.79 -39.56
CA THR A 486 10.12 -8.46 -39.61
C THR A 486 10.47 -7.67 -40.87
N GLN A 487 11.66 -7.05 -40.89
CA GLN A 487 12.16 -6.33 -42.07
C GLN A 487 12.30 -7.25 -43.30
N GLU A 488 12.57 -8.53 -43.07
CA GLU A 488 12.78 -9.58 -44.08
C GLU A 488 11.49 -10.08 -44.72
N GLU A 489 10.38 -9.95 -43.99
CA GLU A 489 9.04 -10.29 -44.43
C GLU A 489 8.40 -9.21 -45.32
N LEU A 490 8.91 -7.98 -45.24
CA LEU A 490 8.47 -6.87 -46.06
C LEU A 490 9.20 -6.84 -47.41
N PRO A 491 8.49 -6.51 -48.50
CA PRO A 491 9.12 -6.37 -49.81
C PRO A 491 10.11 -5.19 -49.81
N ALA A 492 11.33 -5.42 -50.28
CA ALA A 492 12.30 -4.35 -50.51
C ALA A 492 11.71 -3.33 -51.50
N ARG A 493 11.63 -2.05 -51.12
CA ARG A 493 11.31 -0.98 -52.08
C ARG A 493 12.51 -0.76 -52.99
N LYS A 494 12.26 -0.72 -54.30
CA LYS A 494 13.18 -0.09 -55.26
C LYS A 494 13.28 1.40 -55.00
#